data_AF-A0A1W1UEM5-F1
#
_entry.id   AF-A0A1W1UEM5-F1
#
_cell.length_a   1.000
_cell.length_b   1.000
_cell.length_c   1.000
_cell.angle_alpha   90.00
_cell.angle_beta   90.00
_cell.angle_gamma   90.00
#
_symmetry.space_group_name_H-M   'P 1'
#
loop_
_entity.id
_entity.type
_entity.pdbx_description
1 polymer ?
#
loop_
_entity_poly.entity_id
_entity_poly.type
_entity_poly.pdbx_seq_one_letter_code
_entity_poly.pdbx_strand_id
1 'polypeptide(L)'
;MLPINLFYGLLILLILLPLIAFRFSRYKNSLKINRYLALGLAALAGLLWGTANQVVVVTDDDSAQEYALFYPQHYQLSNRQQLTLSYQFGWRKASVINNGKRPLIYETVKYGSSESVTEVRGILPYAVIKNLPEPIHYTFTEPPSAVRLTFVGSDLRGWIHR
;
A
#
# COMPACT_ATOMS: atom_id res chain seq x y z
N MET A 1 0.06 -5.09 13.68
CA MET A 1 1.00 -4.70 14.75
C MET A 1 2.35 -4.42 14.11
N LEU A 2 2.89 -3.21 14.21
CA LEU A 2 4.25 -2.93 13.73
C LEU A 2 5.25 -3.80 14.50
N PRO A 3 6.28 -4.40 13.86
CA PRO A 3 7.32 -5.12 14.58
C PRO A 3 7.94 -4.18 15.57
N ILE A 4 8.17 -4.67 16.78
CA ILE A 4 8.64 -3.85 17.90
C ILE A 4 9.92 -3.09 17.54
N ASN A 5 10.81 -3.71 16.76
CA ASN A 5 12.06 -3.11 16.27
C ASN A 5 11.82 -1.94 15.30
N LEU A 6 10.76 -2.00 14.49
CA LEU A 6 10.38 -0.95 13.54
C LEU A 6 9.72 0.21 14.27
N PHE A 7 8.90 -0.06 15.29
CA PHE A 7 8.33 0.96 16.17
C PHE A 7 9.43 1.70 16.94
N TYR A 8 10.36 0.98 17.56
CA TYR A 8 11.50 1.58 18.26
C TYR A 8 12.44 2.31 17.30
N GLY A 9 12.66 1.80 16.08
CA GLY A 9 13.43 2.49 15.06
C GLY A 9 12.81 3.83 14.65
N LEU A 10 11.49 3.85 14.43
CA LEU A 10 10.74 5.06 14.12
C LEU A 10 10.77 6.06 15.28
N LEU A 11 10.61 5.57 16.52
CA LEU A 11 10.67 6.38 17.74
C LEU A 11 12.05 7.03 17.91
N ILE A 12 13.13 6.26 17.72
CA ILE A 12 14.52 6.75 17.79
C ILE A 12 14.77 7.80 16.70
N LEU A 13 14.29 7.57 15.48
CA LEU A 13 14.40 8.53 14.39
C LEU A 13 13.64 9.83 14.70
N LEU A 14 12.43 9.72 15.27
CA LEU A 14 11.59 10.86 15.67
C LEU A 14 12.21 11.69 16.79
N ILE A 15 13.00 11.08 17.67
CA ILE A 15 13.72 11.77 18.76
C ILE A 15 15.04 12.37 18.24
N LEU A 16 15.78 11.66 17.37
CA LEU A 16 17.05 12.13 16.84
C LEU A 16 16.90 13.29 15.84
N LEU A 17 15.85 13.30 15.03
CA LEU A 17 15.56 14.37 14.06
C LEU A 17 15.54 15.79 14.68
N PRO A 18 14.75 16.06 15.75
CA PRO A 18 14.72 17.37 16.37
C PRO A 18 16.04 17.70 17.10
N LEU A 19 16.73 16.72 17.69
CA LEU A 19 18.04 16.92 18.33
C LEU A 19 19.12 17.33 17.32
N ILE A 20 19.14 16.68 16.16
CA ILE A 20 20.03 17.01 15.04
C ILE A 20 19.69 18.41 14.52
N ALA A 21 18.41 18.68 14.23
CA ALA A 21 17.95 19.98 13.75
C ALA A 21 18.30 21.12 14.74
N PHE A 22 18.18 20.88 16.05
CA PHE A 22 18.51 21.83 17.10
C PHE A 22 20.01 22.10 17.22
N ARG A 23 20.85 21.05 17.13
CA ARG A 23 22.32 21.20 17.17
C ARG A 23 22.84 21.99 15.97
N PHE A 24 22.25 21.78 14.79
CA PHE A 24 22.66 22.52 13.59
C PHE A 24 22.09 23.94 13.57
N SER A 25 20.90 24.20 14.12
CA SER A 25 20.27 25.54 14.20
C SER A 25 21.19 26.66 14.72
N ARG A 26 22.10 26.37 15.67
CA ARG A 26 23.06 27.36 16.23
C ARG A 26 24.09 27.91 15.23
N TYR A 27 24.33 27.25 14.10
CA TYR A 27 25.26 27.75 13.09
C TYR A 27 24.50 28.62 12.07
N LYS A 28 24.89 29.88 11.86
CA LYS A 28 24.22 30.84 10.94
C LYS A 28 24.04 30.35 9.48
N ASN A 29 24.78 29.32 9.06
CA ASN A 29 24.63 28.65 7.75
C ASN A 29 23.69 27.43 7.75
N SER A 30 23.10 27.09 8.90
CA SER A 30 22.31 25.86 9.09
C SER A 30 20.94 25.89 8.43
N LEU A 31 20.37 27.06 8.18
CA LEU A 31 19.08 27.19 7.48
C LEU A 31 19.14 26.61 6.06
N LYS A 32 20.28 26.75 5.36
CA LYS A 32 20.49 26.13 4.04
C LYS A 32 20.65 24.62 4.16
N ILE A 33 21.45 24.15 5.12
CA ILE A 33 21.68 22.71 5.36
C ILE A 33 20.39 22.00 5.78
N ASN A 34 19.59 22.59 6.67
CA ASN A 34 18.29 22.08 7.10
C ASN A 34 17.29 21.98 5.94
N ARG A 35 17.32 22.91 4.97
CA ARG A 35 16.46 22.85 3.80
C ARG A 35 16.82 21.70 2.86
N TYR A 36 18.12 21.48 2.61
CA TYR A 36 18.58 20.35 1.79
C TYR A 36 18.35 19.01 2.50
N LEU A 37 18.53 18.95 3.81
CA LEU A 37 18.29 17.74 4.60
C LEU A 37 16.79 17.41 4.66
N ALA A 38 15.92 18.41 4.83
CA ALA A 38 14.47 18.24 4.76
C ALA A 38 14.01 17.80 3.36
N LEU A 39 14.55 18.40 2.29
CA LEU A 39 14.27 17.98 0.91
C LEU A 39 14.76 16.55 0.64
N GLY A 40 15.94 16.19 1.14
CA GLY A 40 16.49 14.84 1.04
C GLY A 40 15.62 13.82 1.76
N LEU A 41 15.14 14.13 2.97
CA LEU A 41 14.20 13.28 3.71
C LEU A 41 12.84 13.17 3.02
N ALA A 42 12.32 14.27 2.46
CA ALA A 42 11.07 14.25 1.70
C ALA A 42 11.19 13.41 0.43
N ALA A 43 12.30 13.54 -0.30
CA ALA A 43 12.59 12.72 -1.47
C ALA A 43 12.75 11.24 -1.10
N LEU A 44 13.45 10.94 -0.02
CA LEU A 44 13.61 9.57 0.49
C LEU A 44 12.26 8.98 0.92
N ALA A 45 11.42 9.73 1.64
CA ALA A 45 10.08 9.30 2.03
C ALA A 45 9.19 9.04 0.80
N GLY A 46 9.27 9.90 -0.21
CA GLY A 46 8.56 9.70 -1.48
C GLY A 46 9.02 8.45 -2.23
N LEU A 47 10.32 8.19 -2.28
CA LEU A 47 10.89 6.97 -2.87
C LEU A 47 10.45 5.71 -2.10
N LEU A 48 10.53 5.74 -0.76
CA LEU A 48 10.11 4.63 0.08
C LEU A 48 8.62 4.32 -0.09
N TRP A 49 7.78 5.35 -0.22
CA TRP A 49 6.35 5.18 -0.48
C TRP A 49 6.07 4.48 -1.82
N GLY A 50 6.82 4.80 -2.87
CA GLY A 50 6.70 4.16 -4.18
C GLY A 50 7.15 2.69 -4.21
N THR A 51 8.02 2.31 -3.27
CA THR A 51 8.53 0.93 -3.11
C THR A 51 7.68 0.06 -2.18
N ALA A 52 6.75 0.65 -1.42
CA ALA A 52 5.89 -0.12 -0.54
C ALA A 52 4.92 -0.98 -1.37
N ASN A 53 4.80 -2.26 -1.01
CA ASN A 53 3.75 -3.09 -1.56
C ASN A 53 2.42 -2.78 -0.88
N GLN A 54 1.39 -2.45 -1.65
CA GLN A 54 0.03 -2.33 -1.09
C GLN A 54 -0.52 -3.72 -0.81
N VAL A 55 -1.01 -3.94 0.39
CA VAL A 55 -1.65 -5.18 0.80
C VAL A 55 -3.04 -4.85 1.31
N VAL A 56 -4.05 -5.48 0.71
CA VAL A 56 -5.44 -5.31 1.13
C VAL A 56 -5.94 -6.64 1.68
N VAL A 57 -6.42 -6.63 2.92
CA VAL A 57 -6.99 -7.80 3.59
C VAL A 57 -8.49 -7.58 3.70
N VAL A 58 -9.26 -8.47 3.08
CA VAL A 58 -10.72 -8.37 3.06
C VAL A 58 -11.32 -9.46 3.93
N THR A 59 -12.32 -9.12 4.74
CA THR A 59 -13.00 -10.04 5.67
C THR A 59 -14.45 -10.28 5.27
N ASP A 60 -15.13 -11.21 5.95
CA ASP A 60 -16.52 -11.56 5.65
C ASP A 60 -17.51 -10.39 5.87
N ASP A 61 -17.20 -9.45 6.76
CA ASP A 61 -18.03 -8.28 7.11
C ASP A 61 -17.90 -7.12 6.11
N ASP A 62 -17.43 -7.39 4.89
CA ASP A 62 -17.12 -6.40 3.84
C ASP A 62 -16.11 -5.32 4.26
N SER A 63 -15.42 -5.54 5.39
CA SER A 63 -14.34 -4.66 5.82
C SER A 63 -13.05 -5.01 5.09
N ALA A 64 -12.42 -3.98 4.53
CA ALA A 64 -11.11 -4.05 3.90
C ALA A 64 -10.10 -3.24 4.72
N GLN A 65 -8.98 -3.87 5.04
CA GLN A 65 -7.88 -3.23 5.76
C GLN A 65 -6.68 -3.11 4.84
N GLU A 66 -6.16 -1.89 4.71
CA GLU A 66 -5.02 -1.59 3.86
C GLU A 66 -3.73 -1.49 4.67
N TYR A 67 -2.67 -2.08 4.13
CA TYR A 67 -1.35 -2.13 4.74
C TYR A 67 -0.28 -1.83 3.69
N ALA A 68 0.81 -1.22 4.14
CA ALA A 68 2.04 -1.09 3.37
C ALA A 68 3.03 -2.18 3.82
N LEU A 69 3.46 -3.02 2.89
CA LEU A 69 4.40 -4.12 3.13
C LEU A 69 5.78 -3.74 2.60
N PHE A 70 6.74 -3.59 3.51
CA PHE A 70 8.14 -3.26 3.20
C PHE A 70 9.09 -4.46 3.35
N TYR A 71 8.64 -5.54 3.99
CA TYR A 71 9.39 -6.77 4.23
C TYR A 71 8.40 -7.95 4.31
N PRO A 72 8.84 -9.20 4.09
CA PRO A 72 7.96 -10.36 4.17
C PRO A 72 7.25 -10.48 5.52
N GLN A 73 5.96 -10.79 5.49
CA GLN A 73 5.14 -10.97 6.71
C GLN A 73 4.35 -12.26 6.67
N HIS A 74 4.09 -12.81 7.87
CA HIS A 74 3.16 -13.91 8.07
C HIS A 74 1.80 -13.36 8.52
N TYR A 75 0.74 -13.83 7.88
CA TYR A 75 -0.63 -13.50 8.21
C TYR A 75 -1.32 -14.77 8.69
N GLN A 76 -1.93 -14.71 9.87
CA GLN A 76 -2.81 -15.77 10.35
C GLN A 76 -4.23 -15.45 9.87
N LEU A 77 -4.78 -16.34 9.06
CA LEU A 77 -6.14 -16.22 8.53
C LEU A 77 -7.16 -16.67 9.58
N SER A 78 -8.42 -16.27 9.42
CA SER A 78 -9.50 -16.60 10.35
C SER A 78 -9.83 -18.11 10.39
N ASN A 79 -9.46 -18.86 9.35
CA ASN A 79 -9.49 -20.33 9.32
C ASN A 79 -8.28 -21.00 10.01
N ARG A 80 -7.42 -20.22 10.69
CA ARG A 80 -6.17 -20.64 11.34
C ARG A 80 -5.04 -21.07 10.39
N GLN A 81 -5.20 -20.95 9.08
CA GLN A 81 -4.09 -21.15 8.15
C GLN A 81 -3.12 -19.96 8.24
N GLN A 82 -1.83 -20.25 8.07
CA GLN A 82 -0.79 -19.23 8.03
C GLN A 82 -0.39 -19.00 6.57
N LEU A 83 -0.43 -17.74 6.16
CA LEU A 83 -0.06 -17.31 4.82
C LEU A 83 1.20 -16.44 4.89
N THR A 84 2.19 -16.78 4.07
CA THR A 84 3.41 -15.97 3.95
C THR A 84 3.30 -15.05 2.74
N LEU A 85 3.29 -13.76 3.02
CA LEU A 85 3.31 -12.73 1.99
C LEU A 85 4.73 -12.19 1.84
N SER A 86 5.39 -12.61 0.77
CA SER A 86 6.70 -12.11 0.38
C SER A 86 6.60 -10.69 -0.17
N TYR A 87 7.61 -9.88 0.12
CA TYR A 87 7.81 -8.61 -0.56
C TYR A 87 8.05 -8.84 -2.06
N GLN A 88 7.50 -7.96 -2.91
CA GLN A 88 7.60 -8.03 -4.37
C GLN A 88 8.38 -6.81 -4.83
N PHE A 89 9.51 -7.03 -5.50
CA PHE A 89 10.29 -5.93 -6.05
C PHE A 89 9.55 -5.31 -7.25
N GLY A 90 9.40 -3.98 -7.23
CA GLY A 90 8.84 -3.22 -8.33
C GLY A 90 8.09 -1.98 -7.85
N TRP A 91 7.75 -1.11 -8.80
CA TRP A 91 6.96 0.08 -8.51
C TRP A 91 5.49 -0.30 -8.31
N ARG A 92 4.85 0.18 -7.23
CA ARG A 92 3.40 0.05 -6.99
C ARG A 92 2.86 -1.39 -7.09
N LYS A 93 3.54 -2.36 -6.48
CA LYS A 93 3.02 -3.73 -6.42
C LYS A 93 1.90 -3.85 -5.40
N ALA A 94 0.85 -4.58 -5.77
CA ALA A 94 -0.30 -4.82 -4.89
C ALA A 94 -0.60 -6.31 -4.70
N SER A 95 -1.21 -6.64 -3.56
CA SER A 95 -1.67 -8.00 -3.21
C SER A 95 -2.96 -7.94 -2.42
N VAL A 96 -3.85 -8.90 -2.66
CA VAL A 96 -5.12 -9.04 -1.92
C VAL A 96 -5.12 -10.36 -1.18
N ILE A 97 -5.44 -10.30 0.10
CA ILE A 97 -5.70 -11.47 0.93
C ILE A 97 -7.21 -11.54 1.15
N ASN A 98 -7.82 -12.64 0.72
CA ASN A 98 -9.17 -13.00 1.10
C ASN A 98 -9.12 -13.71 2.46
N ASN A 99 -9.50 -13.02 3.53
CA ASN A 99 -9.60 -13.59 4.88
C ASN A 99 -11.04 -14.02 5.24
N GLY A 100 -11.93 -14.09 4.25
CA GLY A 100 -13.32 -14.50 4.38
C GLY A 100 -13.58 -15.90 3.81
N LYS A 101 -14.81 -16.37 4.03
CA LYS A 101 -15.37 -17.62 3.49
C LYS A 101 -15.91 -17.45 2.08
N ARG A 102 -16.25 -16.22 1.68
CA ARG A 102 -16.82 -15.92 0.37
C ARG A 102 -15.70 -15.65 -0.65
N PRO A 103 -15.87 -16.05 -1.93
CA PRO A 103 -14.92 -15.66 -2.97
C PRO A 103 -14.91 -14.14 -3.12
N LEU A 104 -13.77 -13.62 -3.58
CA LEU A 104 -13.60 -12.22 -3.95
C LEU A 104 -13.22 -12.12 -5.41
N ILE A 105 -13.55 -11.01 -6.03
CA ILE A 105 -13.19 -10.71 -7.41
C ILE A 105 -12.28 -9.49 -7.39
N TYR A 106 -11.13 -9.61 -8.03
CA TYR A 106 -10.31 -8.47 -8.43
C TYR A 106 -10.57 -8.18 -9.90
N GLU A 107 -10.94 -6.95 -10.20
CA GLU A 107 -11.20 -6.49 -11.56
C GLU A 107 -10.30 -5.31 -11.87
N THR A 108 -9.76 -5.24 -13.09
CA THR A 108 -9.17 -3.99 -13.61
C THR A 108 -10.12 -3.34 -14.59
N VAL A 109 -10.31 -2.03 -14.49
CA VAL A 109 -11.19 -1.28 -15.38
C VAL A 109 -10.41 -0.11 -15.95
N LYS A 110 -10.39 0.00 -17.29
CA LYS A 110 -9.82 1.13 -18.02
C LYS A 110 -10.90 2.18 -18.29
N TYR A 111 -10.73 3.38 -17.75
CA TYR A 111 -11.67 4.48 -17.96
C TYR A 111 -11.29 5.32 -19.19
N GLY A 112 -12.29 5.90 -19.88
CA GLY A 112 -12.05 6.85 -20.99
C GLY A 112 -11.67 6.22 -22.35
N SER A 113 -11.76 4.89 -22.48
CA SER A 113 -11.51 4.14 -23.71
C SER A 113 -12.76 3.36 -24.11
N SER A 114 -13.13 3.37 -25.39
CA SER A 114 -14.21 2.51 -25.93
C SER A 114 -13.82 1.03 -25.94
N GLU A 115 -12.52 0.73 -25.82
CA GLU A 115 -12.01 -0.61 -25.59
C GLU A 115 -12.03 -0.90 -24.09
N SER A 116 -12.96 -1.77 -23.67
CA SER A 116 -13.04 -2.31 -22.32
C SER A 116 -11.98 -3.39 -22.13
N VAL A 117 -10.77 -3.00 -21.75
CA VAL A 117 -9.81 -3.97 -21.21
C VAL A 117 -10.17 -4.19 -19.76
N THR A 118 -10.90 -5.28 -19.53
CA THR A 118 -11.30 -5.73 -18.20
C THR A 118 -10.60 -7.03 -17.89
N GLU A 119 -9.68 -7.03 -16.92
CA GLU A 119 -9.10 -8.27 -16.40
C GLU A 119 -9.81 -8.66 -15.11
N VAL A 120 -10.51 -9.80 -15.11
CA VAL A 120 -11.21 -10.35 -13.95
C VAL A 120 -10.41 -11.52 -13.39
N ARG A 121 -10.06 -11.46 -12.11
CA ARG A 121 -9.36 -12.53 -11.38
C ARG A 121 -10.13 -12.90 -10.13
N GLY A 122 -10.57 -14.16 -10.06
CA GLY A 122 -11.18 -14.72 -8.85
C GLY A 122 -10.13 -15.01 -7.77
N ILE A 123 -10.45 -14.66 -6.53
CA ILE A 123 -9.65 -14.92 -5.34
C ILE A 123 -10.45 -15.85 -4.43
N LEU A 124 -9.98 -17.09 -4.33
CA LEU A 124 -10.62 -18.11 -3.49
C LEU A 124 -10.66 -17.69 -2.01
N PRO A 125 -11.60 -18.24 -1.22
CA PRO A 125 -11.61 -18.07 0.22
C PRO A 125 -10.26 -18.45 0.83
N TYR A 126 -9.79 -17.66 1.80
CA TYR A 126 -8.52 -17.91 2.49
C TYR A 126 -7.28 -17.95 1.58
N ALA A 127 -7.34 -17.28 0.43
CA ALA A 127 -6.25 -17.24 -0.54
C ALA A 127 -5.66 -15.83 -0.69
N VAL A 128 -4.49 -15.78 -1.31
CA VAL A 128 -3.82 -14.52 -1.69
C VAL A 128 -3.62 -14.47 -3.19
N ILE A 129 -3.85 -13.30 -3.77
CA ILE A 129 -3.36 -12.97 -5.10
C ILE A 129 -2.22 -11.95 -5.00
N LYS A 130 -1.16 -12.20 -5.77
CA LYS A 130 0.11 -11.45 -5.75
C LYS A 130 0.34 -10.83 -7.14
N ASN A 131 1.25 -9.86 -7.21
CA ASN A 131 1.67 -9.21 -8.45
C ASN A 131 0.48 -8.62 -9.25
N LEU A 132 -0.44 -7.95 -8.56
CA LEU A 132 -1.51 -7.26 -9.26
C LEU A 132 -0.92 -6.12 -10.12
N PRO A 133 -1.39 -5.98 -11.38
CA PRO A 133 -0.82 -5.04 -12.33
C PRO A 133 -0.98 -3.58 -11.90
N GLU A 134 -2.07 -3.29 -11.20
CA GLU A 134 -2.40 -1.95 -10.70
C GLU A 134 -2.72 -1.98 -9.20
N PRO A 135 -2.37 -0.91 -8.46
CA PRO A 135 -2.77 -0.74 -7.07
C PRO A 135 -4.30 -0.67 -6.94
N ILE A 136 -4.77 -1.03 -5.76
CA ILE A 136 -6.19 -1.13 -5.48
C ILE A 136 -6.65 0.23 -5.01
N HIS A 137 -7.59 0.78 -5.77
CA HIS A 137 -8.06 2.14 -5.52
C HIS A 137 -9.29 2.18 -4.64
N TYR A 138 -10.14 1.15 -4.69
CA TYR A 138 -11.42 1.15 -4.01
C TYR A 138 -11.95 -0.28 -3.75
N THR A 139 -12.78 -0.41 -2.72
CA THR A 139 -13.52 -1.63 -2.38
C THR A 139 -15.02 -1.35 -2.43
N PHE A 140 -15.80 -2.18 -3.12
CA PHE A 140 -17.26 -2.03 -3.16
C PHE A 140 -17.98 -3.36 -2.95
N THR A 141 -19.21 -3.26 -2.44
CA THR A 141 -20.18 -4.36 -2.41
C THR A 141 -20.78 -4.61 -3.79
N GLU A 142 -20.89 -3.58 -4.63
CA GLU A 142 -21.31 -3.62 -6.04
C GLU A 142 -20.37 -2.74 -6.88
N PRO A 143 -19.94 -3.14 -8.09
CA PRO A 143 -19.05 -2.34 -8.91
C PRO A 143 -19.67 -0.96 -9.17
N PRO A 144 -18.94 0.15 -8.92
CA PRO A 144 -19.49 1.49 -9.06
C PRO A 144 -19.80 1.77 -10.54
N SER A 145 -21.00 2.28 -10.81
CA SER A 145 -21.45 2.61 -12.18
C SER A 145 -20.56 3.65 -12.88
N ALA A 146 -19.87 4.50 -12.12
CA ALA A 146 -18.79 5.36 -12.58
C ALA A 146 -17.97 5.89 -11.39
N VAL A 147 -16.64 5.90 -11.47
CA VAL A 147 -15.77 6.57 -10.48
C VAL A 147 -15.14 7.81 -11.08
N ARG A 148 -15.23 8.91 -10.34
CA ARG A 148 -14.70 10.22 -10.73
C ARG A 148 -13.17 10.15 -10.76
N LEU A 149 -12.59 10.36 -11.94
CA LEU A 149 -11.14 10.35 -12.15
C LEU A 149 -10.50 11.59 -11.51
N THR A 150 -9.93 11.46 -10.32
CA THR A 150 -9.06 12.48 -9.73
C THR A 150 -7.60 12.27 -10.19
N PHE A 151 -7.31 12.78 -11.39
CA PHE A 151 -5.99 13.14 -11.97
C PHE A 151 -4.86 12.08 -12.17
N VAL A 152 -4.12 12.36 -13.26
CA VAL A 152 -2.81 11.93 -13.81
C VAL A 152 -2.17 10.67 -13.21
N GLY A 153 -2.08 9.59 -14.01
CA GLY A 153 -1.08 8.53 -13.77
C GLY A 153 -1.36 7.14 -14.33
N SER A 154 -2.59 6.79 -14.68
CA SER A 154 -3.00 5.60 -15.45
C SER A 154 -4.53 5.62 -15.53
N ASP A 155 -5.08 5.32 -16.70
CA ASP A 155 -6.53 5.18 -16.90
C ASP A 155 -7.05 3.82 -16.42
N LEU A 156 -6.15 2.87 -16.14
CA LEU A 156 -6.45 1.55 -15.62
C LEU A 156 -6.45 1.59 -14.08
N ARG A 157 -7.53 1.07 -13.47
CA ARG A 157 -7.70 1.04 -12.01
C ARG A 157 -8.05 -0.37 -11.57
N GLY A 158 -7.51 -0.80 -10.43
CA GLY A 158 -7.87 -2.07 -9.78
C GLY A 158 -8.97 -1.91 -8.74
N TRP A 159 -9.92 -2.85 -8.76
CA TRP A 159 -11.13 -2.90 -7.94
C TRP A 159 -11.22 -4.25 -7.25
N ILE A 160 -11.77 -4.28 -6.04
CA ILE A 160 -12.16 -5.51 -5.37
C ILE A 160 -13.64 -5.47 -5.00
N HIS A 161 -14.34 -6.55 -5.30
CA HIS A 161 -15.76 -6.71 -4.98
C HIS A 161 -16.11 -8.19 -4.75
N ARG A 162 -17.38 -8.43 -4.42
CA ARG A 162 -17.97 -9.77 -4.28
C ARG A 162 -18.82 -10.13 -5.48
#